data_AF-L7LSP2-F1
#
_entry.id   AF-L7LSP2-F1
#
_cell.length_a   1.000
_cell.length_b   1.000
_cell.length_c   1.000
_cell.angle_alpha   90.00
_cell.angle_beta   90.00
_cell.angle_gamma   90.00
#
_symmetry.space_group_name_H-M   'P 1'
#
loop_
_entity.id
_entity.type
_entity.pdbx_description
1 polymer ?
#
loop_
_entity_poly.entity_id
_entity_poly.type
_entity_poly.pdbx_seq_one_letter_code
_entity_poly.pdbx_strand_id
1 'polypeptide(L)'
;MRMLRFHFMESFIFIVITSIVAAGRPGNRNISRCDARSYRCHYPFECLCFWRIRLGSLQSSWYHYSSFTDECVPGAEMFNCNGFPTKPECQRRCNFSMASRARNKLT
;
A
#
# COMPACT_ATOMS: atom_id res chain seq x y z
N MET A 1 22.56 -56.71 22.25
CA MET A 1 21.51 -56.74 21.21
C MET A 1 20.54 -55.60 21.54
N ARG A 2 20.61 -54.46 20.83
CA ARG A 2 19.65 -54.00 19.78
C ARG A 2 18.19 -54.04 20.26
N MET A 3 17.31 -53.04 20.14
CA MET A 3 17.29 -51.73 19.46
C MET A 3 16.00 -51.01 19.91
N LEU A 4 15.98 -49.68 19.80
CA LEU A 4 14.85 -48.76 19.95
C LEU A 4 13.56 -49.17 19.22
N ARG A 5 12.40 -48.74 19.74
CA ARG A 5 11.23 -48.43 18.90
C ARG A 5 10.44 -47.22 19.41
N PHE A 6 10.56 -46.14 18.64
CA PHE A 6 9.74 -44.93 18.66
C PHE A 6 8.27 -45.27 18.38
N HIS A 7 7.36 -44.79 19.22
CA HIS A 7 5.94 -44.64 18.86
C HIS A 7 5.59 -43.15 18.85
N PHE A 8 5.61 -42.63 17.63
CA PHE A 8 5.18 -41.32 17.18
C PHE A 8 3.68 -41.40 16.92
N MET A 9 2.83 -40.67 17.66
CA MET A 9 1.44 -40.34 17.29
C MET A 9 0.73 -39.65 18.46
N GLU A 10 0.68 -38.30 18.48
CA GLU A 10 -0.44 -37.47 19.01
C GLU A 10 -0.29 -36.07 18.37
N SER A 11 -0.94 -35.82 17.23
CA SER A 11 -2.23 -35.10 17.15
C SER A 11 -2.08 -33.58 16.98
N PHE A 12 -1.94 -33.19 15.70
CA PHE A 12 -2.63 -32.05 15.05
C PHE A 12 -2.86 -30.77 15.86
N ILE A 13 -1.82 -29.96 16.05
CA ILE A 13 -1.97 -28.49 16.11
C ILE A 13 -0.99 -27.89 15.10
N PHE A 14 -1.22 -28.16 13.82
CA PHE A 14 -0.71 -27.31 12.75
C PHE A 14 -1.65 -26.10 12.70
N ILE A 15 -1.45 -25.13 13.59
CA ILE A 15 -1.95 -23.77 13.32
C ILE A 15 -1.09 -23.28 12.17
N VAL A 16 -1.52 -23.61 10.95
CA VAL A 16 -1.10 -22.89 9.76
C VAL A 16 -1.69 -21.51 9.94
N ILE A 17 -0.93 -20.62 10.58
CA ILE A 17 -1.15 -19.18 10.50
C ILE A 17 -0.89 -18.85 9.03
N THR A 18 -1.92 -19.04 8.20
CA THR A 18 -1.95 -18.46 6.86
C THR A 18 -2.06 -16.97 7.10
N SER A 19 -0.91 -16.32 7.24
CA SER A 19 -0.81 -14.87 7.15
C SER A 19 -1.47 -14.51 5.84
N ILE A 20 -2.68 -13.95 5.92
CA ILE A 20 -3.38 -13.39 4.79
C ILE A 20 -2.55 -12.15 4.45
N VAL A 21 -1.48 -12.33 3.67
CA VAL A 21 -0.73 -11.22 3.10
C VAL A 21 -1.71 -10.59 2.12
N ALA A 22 -2.42 -9.56 2.58
CA ALA A 22 -3.29 -8.78 1.72
C ALA A 22 -2.42 -8.31 0.54
N ALA A 23 -2.69 -8.86 -0.65
CA ALA A 23 -1.96 -8.46 -1.84
C ALA A 23 -2.22 -6.96 -2.05
N GLY A 24 -1.22 -6.14 -1.76
CA GLY A 24 -1.33 -4.70 -1.88
C GLY A 24 -1.78 -4.30 -3.28
N ARG A 25 -2.51 -3.19 -3.40
CA ARG A 25 -3.03 -2.74 -4.70
C ARG A 25 -1.85 -2.42 -5.64
N PRO A 26 -1.84 -2.93 -6.88
CA PRO A 26 -0.73 -2.72 -7.80
C PRO A 26 -0.55 -1.21 -8.08
N GLY A 27 0.70 -0.76 -7.96
CA GLY A 27 1.03 0.65 -8.15
C GLY A 27 1.07 1.06 -9.62
N ASN A 28 0.54 2.23 -9.96
CA ASN A 28 0.65 2.85 -11.28
C ASN A 28 2.05 3.46 -11.47
N ARG A 29 2.74 3.08 -12.55
CA ARG A 29 4.08 3.59 -12.90
C ARG A 29 4.08 4.52 -14.12
N ASN A 30 2.90 4.89 -14.63
CA ASN A 30 2.80 5.81 -15.75
C ASN A 30 3.19 7.23 -15.31
N ILE A 31 4.40 7.64 -15.68
CA ILE A 31 5.01 8.92 -15.30
C ILE A 31 4.08 10.10 -15.63
N SER A 32 3.52 10.16 -16.84
CA SER A 32 2.68 11.27 -17.29
C SER A 32 1.40 11.43 -16.45
N ARG A 33 0.88 10.35 -15.87
CA ARG A 33 -0.31 10.39 -14.99
C ARG A 33 0.03 10.64 -13.52
N CYS A 34 1.27 10.38 -13.12
CA CYS A 34 1.72 10.49 -11.74
C CYS A 34 2.54 11.75 -11.46
N ASP A 35 2.89 12.54 -12.48
CA ASP A 35 3.57 13.82 -12.33
C ASP A 35 2.60 14.95 -12.00
N ALA A 36 2.67 15.44 -10.76
CA ALA A 36 1.87 16.54 -10.25
C ALA A 36 2.12 17.88 -10.96
N ARG A 37 3.22 18.02 -11.72
CA ARG A 37 3.51 19.21 -12.54
C ARG A 37 2.82 19.17 -13.90
N SER A 38 2.68 17.97 -14.45
CA SER A 38 2.16 17.75 -15.81
C SER A 38 0.67 17.42 -15.83
N TYR A 39 0.14 16.92 -14.70
CA TYR A 39 -1.24 16.44 -14.61
C TYR A 39 -1.88 16.86 -13.27
N ARG A 40 -3.18 17.14 -13.31
CA ARG A 40 -3.96 17.38 -12.09
C ARG A 40 -4.27 16.04 -11.43
N CYS A 41 -3.69 15.78 -10.25
CA CYS A 41 -3.88 14.51 -9.55
C CYS A 41 -5.35 14.31 -9.09
N HIS A 42 -5.96 13.18 -9.45
CA HIS A 42 -7.31 12.80 -9.03
C HIS A 42 -7.27 11.76 -7.90
N TYR A 43 -7.73 12.16 -6.72
CA TYR A 43 -7.71 11.28 -5.56
C TYR A 43 -9.06 10.54 -5.40
N PRO A 44 -9.06 9.29 -4.91
CA PRO A 44 -7.93 8.58 -4.31
C PRO A 44 -7.09 7.75 -5.31
N PHE A 45 -7.44 7.67 -6.59
CA PHE A 45 -6.81 6.75 -7.53
C PHE A 45 -5.30 6.98 -7.67
N GLU A 46 -4.87 8.23 -7.67
CA GLU A 46 -3.47 8.62 -7.81
C GLU A 46 -2.63 8.32 -6.56
N CYS A 47 -3.25 7.96 -5.43
CA CYS A 47 -2.54 7.37 -4.29
C CYS A 47 -1.91 6.02 -4.62
N LEU A 48 -2.32 5.38 -5.71
CA LEU A 48 -1.69 4.16 -6.20
C LEU A 48 -0.48 4.43 -7.09
N CYS A 49 -0.12 5.69 -7.37
CA CYS A 49 1.14 5.96 -8.07
C CYS A 49 2.32 5.38 -7.27
N PHE A 50 3.23 4.69 -7.95
CA PHE A 50 4.41 4.16 -7.30
C PHE A 50 5.22 5.34 -6.75
N TRP A 51 5.49 5.34 -5.45
CA TRP A 51 6.02 6.50 -4.72
C TRP A 51 7.43 6.92 -5.14
N ARG A 52 8.17 6.03 -5.82
CA ARG A 52 9.57 6.23 -6.25
C ARG A 52 9.74 6.05 -7.75
N ILE A 53 9.26 7.01 -8.55
CA ILE A 53 9.33 7.00 -10.02
C ILE A 53 10.20 8.12 -10.60
N ARG A 54 11.04 8.75 -9.76
CA ARG A 54 12.00 9.80 -10.09
C ARG A 54 11.36 11.11 -10.56
N LEU A 55 10.23 11.48 -9.96
CA LEU A 55 9.54 12.75 -10.20
C LEU A 55 10.03 13.85 -9.26
N GLY A 56 11.35 13.99 -9.10
CA GLY A 56 11.96 15.01 -8.23
C GLY A 56 12.61 14.44 -6.97
N SER A 57 13.02 15.33 -6.08
CA SER A 57 13.78 14.95 -4.88
C SER A 57 12.92 14.20 -3.88
N LEU A 58 13.49 13.15 -3.30
CA LEU A 58 12.91 12.42 -2.18
C LEU A 58 12.98 13.28 -0.91
N GLN A 59 11.82 13.60 -0.35
CA GLN A 59 11.67 14.35 0.88
C GLN A 59 11.33 13.39 2.02
N SER A 60 12.21 13.29 3.01
CA SER A 60 12.02 12.39 4.16
C SER A 60 10.86 12.81 5.08
N SER A 61 10.56 14.11 5.13
CA SER A 61 9.46 14.69 5.92
C SER A 61 8.09 14.59 5.24
N TRP A 62 8.06 14.23 3.96
CA TRP A 62 6.82 14.02 3.21
C TRP A 62 6.30 12.61 3.41
N TYR A 63 5.06 12.36 2.98
CA TYR A 63 4.36 11.09 3.16
C TYR A 63 3.88 10.57 1.81
N HIS A 64 3.85 9.25 1.65
CA HIS A 64 3.16 8.57 0.56
C HIS A 64 2.18 7.55 1.13
N TYR A 65 1.16 7.21 0.35
CA TYR A 65 0.29 6.09 0.67
C TYR A 65 0.92 4.78 0.18
N SER A 66 1.04 3.82 1.10
CA SER A 66 1.50 2.47 0.86
C SER A 66 0.29 1.55 0.71
N SER A 67 0.05 1.06 -0.50
CA SER A 67 -1.03 0.09 -0.76
C SER A 67 -0.76 -1.29 -0.15
N PHE A 68 0.47 -1.55 0.30
CA PHE A 68 0.87 -2.78 0.99
C PHE A 68 0.43 -2.79 2.45
N THR A 69 0.55 -1.65 3.13
CA THR A 69 0.17 -1.51 4.55
C THR A 69 -1.18 -0.82 4.74
N ASP A 70 -1.77 -0.27 3.68
CA ASP A 70 -2.94 0.61 3.73
C ASP A 70 -2.74 1.85 4.62
N GLU A 71 -1.50 2.35 4.67
CA GLU A 71 -1.10 3.46 5.54
C GLU A 71 -0.34 4.56 4.80
N CYS A 72 -0.37 5.76 5.39
CA CYS A 72 0.49 6.86 4.99
C CYS A 72 1.81 6.82 5.77
N VAL A 73 2.89 6.55 5.06
CA VAL A 73 4.24 6.34 5.62
C VAL A 73 5.22 7.43 5.16
N PRO A 74 6.29 7.72 5.92
CA PRO A 74 7.26 8.75 5.57
C PRO A 74 8.07 8.45 4.30
N GLY A 75 8.56 9.50 3.65
CA GLY A 75 9.39 9.50 2.45
C GLY A 75 8.58 9.58 1.16
N ALA A 76 8.62 10.69 0.44
CA ALA A 76 7.95 10.79 -0.87
C ALA A 76 8.69 11.72 -1.85
N GLU A 77 8.50 11.50 -3.14
CA GLU A 77 9.03 12.40 -4.19
C GLU A 77 8.12 13.62 -4.36
N MET A 78 8.70 14.82 -4.35
CA MET A 78 7.94 16.08 -4.26
C MET A 78 6.96 16.36 -5.42
N PHE A 79 7.21 15.84 -6.63
CA PHE A 79 6.30 16.00 -7.78
C PHE A 79 5.55 14.72 -8.13
N ASN A 80 5.54 13.74 -7.23
CA ASN A 80 4.72 12.56 -7.39
C ASN A 80 3.31 12.84 -6.84
N CYS A 81 2.27 12.48 -7.58
CA CYS A 81 0.90 12.58 -7.10
C CYS A 81 0.64 11.76 -5.82
N ASN A 82 1.44 10.72 -5.54
CA ASN A 82 1.44 10.00 -4.27
C ASN A 82 2.46 10.59 -3.26
N GLY A 83 2.77 11.88 -3.35
CA GLY A 83 3.61 12.61 -2.40
C GLY A 83 2.82 13.72 -1.71
N PHE A 84 2.85 13.74 -0.38
CA PHE A 84 2.08 14.67 0.43
C PHE A 84 2.96 15.36 1.48
N PRO A 85 2.80 16.68 1.71
CA PRO A 85 3.58 17.39 2.73
C PRO A 85 3.27 16.94 4.17
N THR A 86 2.08 16.41 4.44
CA THR A 86 1.66 16.01 5.78
C THR A 86 0.90 14.68 5.80
N LYS A 87 1.04 13.92 6.89
CA LYS A 87 0.30 12.66 7.10
C LYS A 87 -1.22 12.82 7.03
N PRO A 88 -1.84 13.84 7.67
CA PRO A 88 -3.29 14.02 7.61
C PRO A 88 -3.79 14.30 6.19
N GLU A 89 -3.01 15.00 5.36
CA GLU A 89 -3.38 15.21 3.96
C GLU A 89 -3.38 13.91 3.15
N CYS A 90 -2.34 13.09 3.31
CA CYS A 90 -2.28 11.77 2.70
C CYS A 90 -3.50 10.93 3.10
N GLN A 91 -3.81 10.85 4.40
CA GLN A 91 -4.93 10.04 4.89
C GLN A 91 -6.28 10.53 4.34
N ARG A 92 -6.48 11.85 4.27
CA ARG A 92 -7.71 12.45 3.74
C ARG A 92 -7.91 12.13 2.26
N ARG A 93 -6.85 12.25 1.45
CA ARG A 93 -6.91 12.04 0.00
C ARG A 93 -6.93 10.56 -0.38
N CYS A 94 -6.26 9.71 0.39
CA CYS A 94 -6.11 8.27 0.10
C CYS A 94 -7.10 7.37 0.86
N ASN A 95 -8.21 7.93 1.33
CA ASN A 95 -9.24 7.16 2.00
C ASN A 95 -10.12 6.39 1.00
N PHE A 96 -9.70 5.18 0.65
CA PHE A 96 -10.45 4.33 -0.27
C PHE A 96 -11.73 3.74 0.32
N SER A 97 -11.88 3.66 1.64
CA SER A 97 -13.12 3.18 2.27
C SER A 97 -14.31 4.10 1.93
N MET A 98 -14.07 5.41 1.83
CA MET A 98 -15.08 6.38 1.40
C MET A 98 -15.39 6.30 -0.09
N ALA A 99 -14.36 6.13 -0.93
CA ALA A 99 -14.53 6.05 -2.38
C ALA A 99 -15.28 4.79 -2.82
N SER A 100 -15.04 3.64 -2.16
CA SER A 100 -15.79 2.41 -2.41
C SER A 100 -17.27 2.56 -2.01
N ARG A 101 -17.56 3.22 -0.88
CA ARG A 101 -18.95 3.51 -0.47
C ARG A 101 -19.66 4.46 -1.43
N ALA A 102 -18.97 5.47 -1.95
CA ALA A 102 -19.53 6.40 -2.92
C ALA A 102 -19.87 5.71 -4.26
N ARG A 103 -19.01 4.80 -4.73
CA ARG A 103 -19.25 4.02 -5.95
C ARG A 103 -20.48 3.11 -5.83
N ASN A 104 -20.64 2.45 -4.68
CA ASN A 104 -21.79 1.56 -4.43
C ASN A 104 -23.13 2.30 -4.28
N LYS A 105 -23.14 3.63 -4.10
CA LYS A 105 -24.37 4.44 -4.09
C LYS A 105 -24.87 4.84 -5.48
N LEU A 106 -24.04 4.65 -6.52
CA LEU A 106 -24.32 5.06 -7.90
C LEU A 106 -24.76 3.89 -8.80
N THR A 107 -24.89 2.69 -8.21
CA THR A 107 -25.38 1.44 -8.83
C THR A 107 -26.64 1.00 -8.13
#